data_AF-A0A074JWG9-F1
#
_entry.id   AF-A0A074JWG9-F1
#
_cell.length_a   1.000
_cell.length_b   1.000
_cell.length_c   1.000
_cell.angle_alpha   90.00
_cell.angle_beta   90.00
_cell.angle_gamma   90.00
#
_symmetry.space_group_name_H-M   'P 1'
#
loop_
_entity.id
_entity.type
_entity.pdbx_description
1 polymer ?
#
loop_
_entity_poly.entity_id
_entity_poly.type
_entity_poly.pdbx_seq_one_letter_code
_entity_poly.pdbx_strand_id
1 'polypeptide(L)'
;MATRAEPSGLKLTASDAALIRGMVRRGDRHHDIAAFFGVNQGRVAEIKDGARFPGIPAADEGELPPKGPYMTPKVAWMENRLL
;
A
#
# COMPACT_ATOMS: atom_id res chain seq x y z
N MET A 1 3.02 -30.50 -2.91
CA MET A 1 2.09 -29.49 -2.36
C MET A 1 2.92 -28.30 -1.93
N ALA A 2 2.62 -27.09 -2.43
CA ALA A 2 3.34 -25.89 -1.99
C ALA A 2 2.74 -25.41 -0.66
N THR A 3 3.52 -25.45 0.42
CA THR A 3 3.13 -24.92 1.72
C THR A 3 3.05 -23.39 1.60
N ARG A 4 1.88 -22.82 1.91
CA ARG A 4 1.69 -21.37 1.90
C ARG A 4 2.52 -20.76 3.03
N ALA A 5 3.20 -19.65 2.77
CA ALA A 5 3.90 -18.91 3.82
C ALA A 5 2.92 -18.42 4.90
N GLU A 6 3.40 -18.32 6.14
CA GLU A 6 2.64 -17.80 7.27
C GLU A 6 2.10 -16.39 6.97
N PRO A 7 0.88 -16.05 7.42
CA PRO A 7 0.34 -14.71 7.25
C PRO A 7 1.22 -13.69 7.99
N SER A 8 1.58 -12.58 7.35
CA SER A 8 2.45 -11.55 7.92
C SER A 8 1.88 -10.79 9.14
N GLY A 9 0.66 -11.11 9.59
CA GLY A 9 -0.04 -10.40 10.68
C GLY A 9 -0.49 -8.96 10.35
N LEU A 10 0.03 -8.36 9.27
CA LEU A 10 -0.29 -7.00 8.84
C LEU A 10 -1.73 -6.90 8.34
N LYS A 11 -2.50 -6.02 8.99
CA LYS A 11 -3.88 -5.70 8.61
C LYS A 11 -3.89 -4.32 7.95
N LEU A 12 -4.17 -4.31 6.64
CA LEU A 12 -4.46 -3.06 5.92
C LEU A 12 -5.76 -2.44 6.44
N THR A 13 -5.81 -1.11 6.44
CA THR A 13 -6.98 -0.29 6.80
C THR A 13 -7.60 0.35 5.56
N ALA A 14 -8.74 1.03 5.72
CA ALA A 14 -9.35 1.82 4.64
C ALA A 14 -8.42 2.97 4.20
N SER A 15 -7.75 3.65 5.14
CA SER A 15 -6.76 4.69 4.83
C SER A 15 -5.58 4.13 4.04
N ASP A 16 -5.13 2.90 4.35
CA ASP A 16 -4.09 2.24 3.54
C ASP A 16 -4.55 1.96 2.13
N ALA A 17 -5.80 1.54 1.96
CA ALA A 17 -6.37 1.33 0.63
C ALA A 17 -6.43 2.63 -0.18
N ALA A 18 -6.79 3.75 0.45
CA ALA A 18 -6.78 5.07 -0.20
C ALA A 18 -5.37 5.46 -0.68
N LEU A 19 -4.35 5.31 0.19
CA LEU A 19 -2.96 5.56 -0.16
C LEU A 19 -2.47 4.64 -1.29
N ILE A 20 -2.74 3.33 -1.20
CA ILE A 20 -2.38 2.36 -2.23
C ILE A 20 -3.00 2.74 -3.58
N ARG A 21 -4.30 3.09 -3.61
CA ARG A 21 -4.96 3.55 -4.84
C ARG A 21 -4.35 4.82 -5.40
N GLY A 22 -4.00 5.79 -4.55
CA GLY A 22 -3.32 7.01 -4.98
C GLY A 22 -1.94 6.73 -5.57
N MET A 23 -1.14 5.87 -4.94
CA MET A 23 0.17 5.44 -5.45
C MET A 23 0.05 4.69 -6.79
N VAL A 24 -0.93 3.79 -6.92
CA VAL A 24 -1.21 3.11 -8.21
C VAL A 24 -1.62 4.13 -9.28
N ARG A 25 -2.50 5.09 -8.96
CA ARG A 25 -2.94 6.14 -9.89
C ARG A 25 -1.79 7.04 -10.34
N ARG A 26 -0.84 7.33 -9.45
CA ARG A 26 0.40 8.08 -9.74
C ARG A 26 1.39 7.28 -10.62
N GLY A 27 1.13 6.00 -10.86
CA GLY A 27 1.93 5.11 -11.69
C GLY A 27 3.08 4.42 -10.94
N ASP A 28 2.98 4.30 -9.62
CA ASP A 28 3.98 3.61 -8.82
C ASP A 28 3.88 2.09 -9.03
N ARG A 29 5.02 1.39 -9.01
CA ARG A 29 5.07 -0.05 -9.35
C ARG A 29 4.49 -0.88 -8.20
N HIS A 30 3.66 -1.87 -8.52
CA HIS A 30 2.96 -2.69 -7.51
C HIS A 30 3.91 -3.35 -6.51
N HIS A 31 5.09 -3.81 -6.94
CA HIS A 31 6.06 -4.45 -6.05
C HIS A 31 6.69 -3.45 -5.08
N ASP A 32 6.93 -2.20 -5.50
CA ASP A 32 7.47 -1.15 -4.62
C ASP A 32 6.40 -0.73 -3.60
N ILE A 33 5.14 -0.58 -4.03
CA ILE A 33 4.00 -0.32 -3.14
C ILE A 33 3.88 -1.46 -2.12
N ALA A 34 3.91 -2.71 -2.60
CA ALA A 34 3.81 -3.89 -1.74
C ALA A 34 4.90 -3.94 -0.68
N ALA A 35 6.15 -3.63 -1.06
CA ALA A 35 7.28 -3.53 -0.13
C ALA A 35 7.06 -2.44 0.92
N PHE A 36 6.60 -1.25 0.52
CA PHE A 36 6.31 -0.12 1.43
C PHE A 36 5.29 -0.49 2.51
N PHE A 37 4.24 -1.22 2.14
CA PHE A 37 3.17 -1.66 3.05
C PHE A 37 3.45 -3.00 3.74
N GLY A 38 4.52 -3.72 3.40
CA GLY A 38 4.82 -5.05 3.93
C GLY A 38 3.79 -6.12 3.52
N VAL A 39 3.22 -6.01 2.33
CA VAL A 39 2.20 -6.95 1.81
C VAL A 39 2.66 -7.62 0.52
N ASN A 40 1.90 -8.61 0.04
CA ASN A 40 2.14 -9.23 -1.28
C ASN A 40 1.61 -8.32 -2.40
N GLN A 41 2.29 -8.26 -3.56
CA GLN A 41 1.84 -7.52 -4.75
C GLN A 41 0.43 -7.89 -5.23
N GLY A 42 -0.02 -9.13 -5.01
CA GLY A 42 -1.40 -9.53 -5.27
C GLY A 42 -2.43 -8.76 -4.44
N ARG A 43 -2.07 -8.37 -3.19
CA ARG A 43 -2.93 -7.54 -2.33
C ARG A 43 -3.07 -6.11 -2.86
N VAL A 44 -2.03 -5.58 -3.50
CA VAL A 44 -2.10 -4.28 -4.19
C VAL A 44 -3.05 -4.36 -5.39
N ALA A 45 -3.00 -5.45 -6.16
CA ALA A 45 -3.93 -5.70 -7.26
C ALA A 45 -5.39 -5.82 -6.78
N GLU A 46 -5.66 -6.61 -5.73
CA GLU A 46 -6.99 -6.74 -5.12
C GLU A 46 -7.57 -5.38 -4.68
N ILE A 47 -6.74 -4.48 -4.15
CA ILE A 47 -7.15 -3.12 -3.77
C ILE A 47 -7.41 -2.29 -5.02
N LYS A 48 -6.47 -2.25 -5.97
CA LYS A 48 -6.62 -1.52 -7.24
C LYS A 48 -7.95 -1.86 -7.92
N ASP A 49 -8.25 -3.15 -8.06
CA ASP A 49 -9.43 -3.64 -8.77
C ASP A 49 -10.72 -3.53 -7.93
N GLY A 50 -10.61 -3.19 -6.65
CA GLY A 50 -11.76 -3.00 -5.76
C GLY A 50 -12.33 -4.28 -5.14
N ALA A 51 -11.69 -5.43 -5.35
CA ALA A 51 -12.03 -6.67 -4.66
C ALA A 51 -11.85 -6.55 -3.13
N ARG A 52 -10.92 -5.68 -2.68
CA ARG A 52 -10.73 -5.34 -1.28
C ARG A 52 -10.87 -3.83 -1.06
N PHE A 53 -11.55 -3.44 0.02
CA PHE A 53 -11.90 -2.04 0.31
C PHE A 53 -12.65 -1.39 -0.88
N PRO A 54 -13.81 -1.94 -1.27
CA PRO A 54 -14.62 -1.37 -2.35
C PRO A 54 -15.08 0.05 -1.98
N GLY A 55 -15.16 0.93 -2.97
CA GLY A 55 -15.68 2.29 -2.81
C GLY A 55 -14.74 3.28 -2.08
N ILE A 56 -13.57 2.84 -1.61
CA ILE A 56 -12.58 3.77 -1.04
C ILE A 56 -11.95 4.60 -2.16
N PRO A 57 -12.04 5.95 -2.12
CA PRO A 57 -11.40 6.81 -3.10
C PRO A 57 -9.87 6.76 -2.96
N ALA A 58 -9.17 7.07 -4.05
CA ALA A 58 -7.73 7.27 -4.00
C ALA A 58 -7.40 8.53 -3.16
N ALA A 59 -6.37 8.43 -2.33
CA ALA A 59 -5.79 9.59 -1.64
C ALA A 59 -5.19 10.57 -2.65
N ASP A 60 -5.19 11.86 -2.30
CA ASP A 60 -4.65 12.92 -3.15
C ASP A 60 -3.12 12.87 -3.19
N GLU A 61 -2.51 13.38 -4.27
CA GLU A 61 -1.06 13.30 -4.46
C GLU A 61 -0.25 13.92 -3.32
N GLY A 62 -0.77 14.98 -2.68
CA GLY A 62 -0.15 15.63 -1.51
C GLY A 62 -0.19 14.81 -0.23
N GLU A 63 -1.02 13.77 -0.16
CA GLU A 63 -1.12 12.87 1.00
C GLU A 63 -0.23 11.63 0.88
N LEU A 64 0.27 11.37 -0.32
CA LEU A 64 1.05 10.18 -0.64
C LEU A 64 2.49 10.31 -0.12
N PRO A 65 3.16 9.18 0.17
CA PRO A 65 4.61 9.20 0.36
C PRO A 65 5.30 9.72 -0.91
N PRO A 66 6.49 10.34 -0.79
CA PRO A 66 7.31 10.75 -1.94
C PRO A 66 7.48 9.61 -2.94
N LYS A 67 7.49 9.90 -4.24
CA LYS A 67 7.69 8.86 -5.26
C LYS A 67 9.02 8.16 -5.02
N GLY A 68 8.98 6.83 -5.05
CA GLY A 68 10.07 5.95 -4.61
C GLY A 68 11.38 6.10 -5.39
N PRO A 69 12.40 5.29 -5.03
CA PRO A 69 12.28 3.99 -4.37
C PRO A 69 11.84 4.07 -2.90
N TYR A 70 10.79 3.33 -2.53
CA TYR A 70 10.25 3.29 -1.16
C TYR A 70 11.17 2.48 -0.22
N MET A 71 12.33 3.05 0.09
CA MET A 71 13.35 2.40 0.92
C MET A 71 12.95 2.30 2.39
N THR A 72 12.03 3.13 2.83
CA THR A 72 11.51 3.14 4.21
C THR A 72 10.12 2.51 4.27
N PRO A 73 9.82 1.67 5.27
CA PRO A 73 8.47 1.15 5.47
C PRO A 73 7.46 2.26 5.78
N LYS A 74 6.17 2.00 5.52
CA LYS A 74 5.05 2.89 5.86
C LYS A 74 5.12 3.44 7.29
N VAL A 75 5.46 2.60 8.26
CA VAL A 75 5.51 2.98 9.68
C VAL A 75 6.47 4.15 9.90
N ALA A 76 7.70 4.05 9.40
CA ALA A 76 8.70 5.11 9.53
C ALA A 76 8.28 6.40 8.81
N TRP A 77 7.61 6.28 7.66
CA TRP A 77 7.08 7.45 6.96
C TRP A 77 5.96 8.15 7.75
N MET A 78 5.07 7.39 8.39
CA MET A 78 3.99 7.97 9.19
C MET A 78 4.50 8.70 10.45
N GLU A 79 5.52 8.15 11.11
CA GLU A 79 6.14 8.79 12.28
C GLU A 79 6.69 10.19 11.94
N ASN A 80 7.31 10.33 10.76
CA ASN A 80 7.85 11.61 10.28
C ASN A 80 6.78 12.65 9.89
N ARG A 81 5.51 12.26 9.73
CA ARG A 81 4.40 13.17 9.43
C ARG A 81 3.74 13.78 10.67
N LEU A 82 4.04 13.25 11.85
CA LEU A 82 3.49 13.71 13.12
C LEU A 82 4.41 14.72 13.84
N LEU A 83 5.56 15.02 13.23
CA LEU A 83 6.51 16.06 13.63
C LEU A 83 6.33 17.29 12.75
#